data_AF-A0A9D1P199-F1
#
_entry.id   AF-A0A9D1P199-F1
#
_cell.length_a   1.000
_cell.length_b   1.000
_cell.length_c   1.000
_cell.angle_alpha   90.00
_cell.angle_beta   90.00
_cell.angle_gamma   90.00
#
_symmetry.space_group_name_H-M   'P 1'
#
loop_
_entity.id
_entity.type
_entity.pdbx_description
1 polymer ?
#
loop_
_entity_poly.entity_id
_entity_poly.type
_entity_poly.pdbx_seq_one_letter_code
_entity_poly.pdbx_strand_id
1 'polypeptide(L)' 'MKDINLGKVLVEQRRRMGITQDELASYLGVSKAAVSKWETGVSLR' A
#
# COMPACT_ATOMS: atom_id res chain seq x y z
N MET A 1 10.24 3.19 21.22
CA MET A 1 9.15 3.59 20.32
C MET A 1 8.73 2.37 19.52
N LYS A 2 7.43 2.12 19.33
CA LYS A 2 6.98 1.09 18.38
C LYS A 2 7.02 1.73 17.00
N ASP A 3 7.94 1.27 16.15
CA ASP A 3 7.95 1.68 14.75
C ASP A 3 6.66 1.18 14.08
N ILE A 4 5.85 2.13 13.61
CA ILE A 4 4.65 1.81 12.85
C ILE A 4 5.11 1.41 11.45
N ASN A 5 4.97 0.12 11.11
CA ASN A 5 5.18 -0.33 9.74
C ASN A 5 3.97 0.10 8.89
N LEU A 6 4.06 1.29 8.30
CA LEU A 6 3.03 1.89 7.44
C LEU A 6 2.61 0.96 6.29
N GLY A 7 3.56 0.25 5.68
CA GLY A 7 3.26 -0.70 4.61
C GLY A 7 2.34 -1.82 5.08
N LYS A 8 2.62 -2.39 6.25
CA LYS A 8 1.78 -3.43 6.87
C LYS A 8 0.38 -2.91 7.19
N VAL A 9 0.28 -1.72 7.79
CA VAL A 9 -1.02 -1.10 8.13
C VAL A 9 -1.83 -0.84 6.86
N LEU A 10 -1.19 -0.36 5.80
CA LEU A 10 -1.84 -0.09 4.52
C LEU A 10 -2.41 -1.38 3.89
N VAL A 11 -1.61 -2.46 3.85
CA VAL A 11 -2.06 -3.78 3.37
C VAL A 11 -3.28 -4.26 4.14
N GLU A 12 -3.25 -4.15 5.47
CA GLU A 12 -4.35 -4.58 6.34
C GLU A 12 -5.63 -3.79 6.07
N GLN A 13 -5.56 -2.47 5.98
CA GLN A 13 -6.74 -1.64 5.69
C GLN A 13 -7.30 -1.90 4.28
N ARG A 14 -6.43 -1.98 3.27
CA ARG A 14 -6.84 -2.29 1.91
C ARG A 14 -7.59 -3.62 1.83
N ARG A 15 -7.07 -4.66 2.49
CA ARG A 15 -7.71 -5.98 2.56
C ARG A 15 -9.03 -5.95 3.34
N ARG A 16 -9.11 -5.19 4.44
CA ARG A 16 -10.37 -5.01 5.18
C ARG A 16 -11.46 -4.36 4.34
N MET A 17 -11.09 -3.48 3.42
CA MET A 17 -12.00 -2.87 2.46
C MET A 17 -12.33 -3.79 1.27
N GLY A 18 -11.64 -4.94 1.13
CA GLY A 18 -11.88 -5.89 0.05
C GLY A 18 -11.38 -5.42 -1.33
N ILE A 19 -10.56 -4.37 -1.40
CA ILE A 19 -10.09 -3.77 -2.65
C ILE A 19 -8.68 -4.24 -3.02
N THR A 20 -8.36 -4.19 -4.31
CA THR A 20 -7.06 -4.52 -4.90
C THR A 20 -6.09 -3.34 -4.84
N GLN A 21 -4.80 -3.59 -5.13
CA GLN A 21 -3.82 -2.51 -5.25
C GLN A 21 -4.12 -1.56 -6.42
N ASP A 22 -4.71 -2.07 -7.51
CA ASP A 22 -5.11 -1.27 -8.67
C ASP A 22 -6.28 -0.34 -8.34
N GLU A 23 -7.27 -0.82 -7.59
CA GLU A 23 -8.39 0.00 -7.13
C GLU A 23 -7.90 1.08 -6.15
N LEU A 24 -7.05 0.71 -5.18
CA LEU A 24 -6.43 1.70 -4.28
C LEU A 24 -5.62 2.75 -5.04
N ALA A 25 -4.85 2.33 -6.03
CA ALA A 25 -4.07 3.24 -6.88
C ALA A 25 -4.99 4.21 -7.65
N SER A 26 -6.10 3.70 -8.18
CA SER A 26 -7.10 4.48 -8.89
C SER A 26 -7.76 5.52 -7.98
N TYR A 27 -8.13 5.15 -6.75
CA TYR A 27 -8.70 6.08 -5.78
C TYR A 27 -7.75 7.21 -5.39
N LEU A 28 -6.44 6.92 -5.31
CA LEU A 28 -5.43 7.87 -4.89
C LEU A 28 -4.76 8.63 -6.05
N GLY A 29 -5.12 8.31 -7.29
CA GLY A 29 -4.50 8.93 -8.48
C GLY A 29 -3.01 8.60 -8.64
N VAL A 30 -2.59 7.41 -8.22
CA VAL A 30 -1.18 6.96 -8.31
C VAL A 30 -1.08 5.68 -9.14
N SER A 31 0.15 5.22 -9.40
CA SER A 31 0.34 3.93 -10.07
C SER A 31 0.22 2.76 -9.10
N LYS A 32 -0.26 1.60 -9.59
CA LYS A 32 -0.22 0.33 -8.86
C LYS A 32 1.18 0.01 -8.32
N ALA A 33 2.22 0.35 -9.08
CA ALA A 33 3.61 0.18 -8.67
C ALA A 33 3.95 1.01 -7.44
N ALA A 34 3.43 2.24 -7.30
CA ALA A 34 3.61 3.05 -6.10
C ALA A 34 2.97 2.39 -4.88
N VAL A 35 1.74 1.89 -5.01
CA VAL A 35 1.04 1.15 -3.94
C VAL A 35 1.83 -0.10 -3.53
N SER A 36 2.31 -0.88 -4.51
CA SER A 36 3.14 -2.07 -4.24
C SER A 36 4.41 -1.72 -3.45
N LYS A 37 5.09 -0.62 -3.79
CA LYS A 37 6.27 -0.16 -3.04
C LYS A 37 5.95 0.23 -1.60
N TRP A 38 4.85 0.96 -1.38
CA TRP A 38 4.40 1.32 -0.04
C TRP A 38 4.09 0.08 0.80
N GLU A 39 3.40 -0.90 0.21
CA GLU A 39 3.00 -2.13 0.90
C GLU A 39 4.18 -3.08 1.19
N THR A 40 5.20 -3.10 0.34
CA THR A 40 6.35 -4.02 0.46
C THR A 40 7.58 -3.39 1.09
N GLY A 41 7.63 -2.05 1.21
CA GLY A 41 8.81 -1.33 1.70
C GLY A 41 10.01 -1.35 0.74
N VAL A 42 9.85 -1.89 -0.48
CA VAL A 42 10.92 -1.97 -1.48
C VAL A 42 10.98 -0.66 -2.25
N SER A 43 11.96 0.18 -1.94
CA SER A 43 12.35 1.27 -2.84
C SER A 43 13.20 0.66 -3.97
N LEU A 44 12.84 0.93 -5.23
CA LEU A 44 13.65 0.52 -6.39
C LEU A 44 15.10 1.01 -6.18
N ARG A 45 16.05 0.07 -6.21
CA ARG A 45 17.46 0.38 -6.41
C ARG A 45 17.70 0.83 -7.84
#